data_AF-A0A8J3H215-F1
#
_entry.id   AF-A0A8J3H215-F1
#
_cell.length_a   1.000
_cell.length_b   1.000
_cell.length_c   1.000
_cell.angle_alpha   90.00
_cell.angle_beta   90.00
_cell.angle_gamma   90.00
#
_symmetry.space_group_name_H-M   'P 1'
#
loop_
_entity.id
_entity.type
_entity.pdbx_description
1 polymer ?
#
loop_
_entity_poly.entity_id
_entity_poly.type
_entity_poly.pdbx_seq_one_letter_code
_entity_poly.pdbx_strand_id
1 'polypeptide(L)'
;MFSIEVLVHAVRMLFHDLGTTARLTLLPFAVAVAADFLVMGAIGGGAAAEGGDMAQLGLGDALAGLVATLCYLAGFVWAAVGWHRYGLLSEDTGGLIPGFGAAEFRGYFWASIKVGLAMFALLVPVVLVAGMAGAATGNPGLANLVIMLGFIPVLALTLRLSLVLPAIAIGGRMTFREALAVSKGYTSAFAIVSLATWAFGALAEFATPGGPVGLVVRLMFSWFGMVLSLSVLTTLYGVLVEKRELG
;
A
#
# COMPACT_ATOMS: atom_id res chain seq x y z
N MET A 1 16.80 -3.73 17.18
CA MET A 1 17.42 -4.76 16.31
C MET A 1 16.36 -5.40 15.44
N PHE A 2 15.33 -6.03 16.02
CA PHE A 2 14.19 -6.63 15.28
C PHE A 2 13.62 -5.82 14.09
N SER A 3 13.28 -4.55 14.26
CA SER A 3 12.68 -3.74 13.18
C SER A 3 13.63 -3.56 11.98
N ILE A 4 14.93 -3.46 12.24
CA ILE A 4 15.95 -3.32 11.19
C ILE A 4 16.12 -4.66 10.47
N GLU A 5 16.12 -5.78 11.19
CA GLU A 5 16.18 -7.12 10.60
C GLU A 5 14.98 -7.38 9.69
N VAL A 6 13.77 -6.98 10.10
CA VAL A 6 12.56 -7.05 9.26
C VAL A 6 12.74 -6.25 7.97
N LEU A 7 13.23 -5.01 8.06
CA LEU A 7 13.46 -4.16 6.88
C LEU A 7 14.55 -4.74 5.97
N VAL A 8 15.67 -5.19 6.54
CA VAL A 8 16.77 -5.81 5.78
C VAL A 8 16.30 -7.08 5.08
N HIS A 9 15.56 -7.95 5.77
CA HIS A 9 15.02 -9.17 5.18
C HIS A 9 13.99 -8.84 4.09
N ALA A 10 13.10 -7.86 4.31
CA ALA A 10 12.14 -7.42 3.30
C ALA A 10 12.82 -6.86 2.03
N VAL A 11 13.92 -6.13 2.18
CA VAL A 11 14.73 -5.64 1.05
C VAL A 11 15.44 -6.80 0.37
N ARG A 12 16.05 -7.73 1.11
CA ARG A 12 16.71 -8.92 0.55
C ARG A 12 15.74 -9.77 -0.27
N MET A 13 14.51 -9.93 0.20
CA MET A 13 13.46 -10.68 -0.50
C MET A 13 13.19 -10.12 -1.91
N LEU A 14 13.24 -8.80 -2.07
CA LEU A 14 13.07 -8.14 -3.37
C LEU A 14 14.20 -8.47 -4.35
N PHE A 15 15.44 -8.51 -3.86
CA PHE A 15 16.64 -8.67 -4.69
C PHE A 15 17.10 -10.13 -4.83
N HIS A 16 16.55 -11.05 -4.03
CA HIS A 16 16.92 -12.46 -4.06
C HIS A 16 16.59 -13.10 -5.41
N ASP A 17 15.42 -12.78 -5.97
CA ASP A 17 14.98 -13.24 -7.28
C ASP A 17 14.24 -12.12 -8.02
N LEU A 18 15.00 -11.29 -8.74
CA LEU A 18 14.46 -10.17 -9.51
C LEU A 18 13.53 -10.63 -10.64
N GLY A 19 13.78 -11.81 -11.21
CA GLY A 19 12.97 -12.36 -12.29
C GLY A 19 11.56 -12.69 -11.80
N THR A 20 11.47 -13.43 -10.70
CA THR A 20 10.19 -13.78 -10.09
C THR A 20 9.49 -12.56 -9.50
N THR A 21 10.25 -11.65 -8.87
CA THR A 21 9.71 -10.38 -8.36
C THR A 21 9.05 -9.56 -9.45
N ALA A 22 9.74 -9.33 -10.57
CA ALA A 22 9.19 -8.60 -11.71
C ALA A 22 7.99 -9.33 -12.31
N ARG A 23 8.07 -10.65 -12.51
CA ARG A 23 6.98 -11.44 -13.10
C ARG A 23 5.70 -11.36 -12.27
N LEU A 24 5.80 -11.48 -10.95
CA LEU A 24 4.64 -11.50 -10.05
C LEU A 24 4.05 -10.12 -9.79
N THR A 25 4.83 -9.04 -9.87
CA THR A 25 4.41 -7.71 -9.41
C THR A 25 4.35 -6.65 -10.50
N LEU A 26 5.19 -6.73 -11.53
CA LEU A 26 5.31 -5.67 -12.56
C LEU A 26 4.11 -5.66 -13.51
N LEU A 27 3.66 -6.84 -13.98
CA LEU A 27 2.49 -6.92 -14.87
C LEU A 27 1.21 -6.43 -14.17
N PRO A 28 0.86 -6.89 -12.95
CA PRO A 28 -0.33 -6.38 -12.28
C PRO A 28 -0.22 -4.90 -11.92
N PHE A 29 0.99 -4.43 -11.57
CA PHE A 29 1.25 -3.01 -11.35
C PHE A 29 1.04 -2.19 -12.62
N ALA A 30 1.57 -2.64 -13.77
CA ALA A 30 1.38 -1.97 -15.05
C ALA A 30 -0.10 -1.89 -15.45
N VAL A 31 -0.88 -2.96 -15.21
CA VAL A 31 -2.34 -2.96 -15.42
C VAL A 31 -3.02 -1.95 -14.50
N ALA A 32 -2.66 -1.92 -13.22
CA ALA A 32 -3.21 -0.97 -12.25
C ALA A 32 -2.91 0.49 -12.64
N VAL A 33 -1.66 0.77 -13.03
CA VAL A 33 -1.20 2.08 -13.48
C VAL A 33 -1.88 2.49 -14.80
N ALA A 34 -1.99 1.58 -15.76
CA ALA A 34 -2.67 1.87 -17.03
C ALA A 34 -4.14 2.21 -16.81
N ALA A 35 -4.84 1.50 -15.92
CA ALA A 35 -6.22 1.81 -15.56
C ALA A 35 -6.35 3.23 -14.96
N ASP A 36 -5.43 3.60 -14.09
CA ASP A 36 -5.39 4.95 -13.49
C ASP A 36 -5.13 6.05 -14.54
N PHE A 37 -4.16 5.85 -15.43
CA PHE A 37 -3.88 6.80 -16.52
C PHE A 37 -5.05 6.94 -17.50
N LEU A 38 -5.72 5.85 -17.85
CA LEU A 38 -6.87 5.88 -18.73
C LEU A 38 -8.00 6.72 -18.14
N VAL A 39 -8.21 6.62 -16.83
CA VAL A 39 -9.26 7.37 -16.16
C VAL A 39 -8.86 8.81 -15.86
N MET A 40 -7.62 9.08 -15.45
CA MET A 40 -7.15 10.46 -15.34
C MET A 40 -7.12 11.16 -16.70
N GLY A 41 -6.83 10.44 -17.78
CA GLY A 41 -6.97 10.94 -19.15
C GLY A 41 -8.42 11.21 -19.55
N ALA A 42 -9.35 10.33 -19.16
CA ALA A 42 -10.78 10.51 -19.44
C ALA A 42 -11.41 11.67 -18.64
N ILE A 43 -11.16 11.71 -17.31
CA ILE A 43 -11.64 12.76 -16.40
C ILE A 43 -10.95 14.08 -16.70
N GLY A 44 -9.62 14.07 -16.82
CA GLY A 44 -8.81 15.26 -17.10
C GLY A 44 -9.03 15.82 -18.50
N GLY A 45 -9.30 14.96 -19.49
CA GLY A 45 -9.73 15.36 -20.83
C GLY A 45 -11.10 16.04 -20.82
N GLY A 46 -12.05 15.55 -20.01
CA GLY A 46 -13.35 16.19 -19.78
C GLY A 46 -13.24 17.52 -19.04
N ALA A 47 -12.53 17.54 -17.91
CA ALA A 47 -12.32 18.74 -17.10
C ALA A 47 -11.53 19.83 -17.84
N ALA A 48 -10.54 19.47 -18.66
CA ALA A 48 -9.81 20.42 -19.50
C ALA A 48 -10.67 20.97 -20.65
N ALA A 49 -11.61 20.18 -21.17
CA ALA A 49 -12.55 20.63 -22.19
C ALA A 49 -13.61 21.61 -21.64
N GLU A 50 -13.97 21.49 -20.36
CA GLU A 50 -15.02 22.30 -19.72
C GLU A 50 -14.50 23.49 -18.89
N GLY A 51 -13.19 23.77 -18.91
CA GLY A 51 -12.64 24.96 -18.24
C GLY A 51 -12.27 24.75 -16.77
N GLY A 52 -12.03 23.50 -16.34
CA GLY A 52 -11.16 23.19 -15.21
C GLY A 52 -11.71 23.51 -13.82
N ASP A 53 -12.99 23.28 -13.56
CA ASP A 53 -13.52 23.30 -12.19
C ASP A 53 -13.79 21.87 -11.68
N MET A 54 -13.08 21.46 -10.63
CA MET A 54 -13.29 20.16 -9.96
C MET A 54 -14.69 20.04 -9.33
N ALA A 55 -15.41 21.16 -9.16
CA ALA A 55 -16.80 21.16 -8.73
C ALA A 55 -17.80 20.70 -9.82
N GLN A 56 -17.35 20.50 -11.06
CA GLN A 56 -18.18 20.04 -12.17
C GLN A 56 -18.05 18.54 -12.49
N LEU A 57 -17.42 17.74 -11.63
CA LEU A 57 -17.33 16.28 -11.83
C LEU A 57 -18.74 15.69 -11.98
N GLY A 58 -19.06 15.23 -13.19
CA GLY A 58 -20.33 14.60 -13.49
C GLY A 58 -20.40 13.19 -12.92
N LEU A 59 -21.61 12.61 -12.89
CA LEU A 59 -21.80 11.21 -12.49
C LEU A 59 -20.96 10.25 -13.35
N GLY A 60 -20.78 10.56 -14.65
CA GLY A 60 -19.94 9.78 -15.55
C GLY A 60 -18.47 9.73 -15.12
N ASP A 61 -17.88 10.87 -14.75
CA ASP A 61 -16.50 10.96 -14.29
C ASP A 61 -16.31 10.25 -12.95
N ALA A 62 -17.28 10.40 -12.04
CA ALA A 62 -17.26 9.69 -10.76
C ALA A 62 -17.32 8.16 -10.95
N LEU A 63 -18.15 7.68 -11.87
CA LEU A 63 -18.23 6.24 -12.20
C LEU A 63 -16.96 5.74 -12.88
N ALA A 64 -16.37 6.52 -13.80
CA ALA A 64 -15.08 6.18 -14.41
C ALA A 64 -13.96 6.11 -13.36
N GLY A 65 -13.90 7.11 -12.46
CA GLY A 65 -13.04 7.16 -11.28
C GLY A 65 -13.15 5.91 -10.41
N LEU A 66 -14.39 5.52 -10.09
CA LEU A 66 -14.65 4.31 -9.32
C LEU A 66 -14.16 3.05 -10.03
N VAL A 67 -14.43 2.90 -11.34
CA VAL A 67 -13.98 1.74 -12.12
C VAL A 67 -12.45 1.66 -12.16
N ALA A 68 -11.73 2.77 -12.39
CA ALA A 68 -10.26 2.75 -12.31
C ALA A 68 -9.77 2.35 -10.93
N THR A 69 -10.37 2.89 -9.88
CA THR A 69 -10.00 2.58 -8.49
C THR A 69 -10.15 1.09 -8.21
N LEU A 70 -11.24 0.49 -8.70
CA LEU A 70 -11.49 -0.95 -8.57
C LEU A 70 -10.50 -1.78 -9.41
N CYS A 71 -10.17 -1.35 -10.63
CA CYS A 71 -9.16 -2.00 -11.48
C CYS A 71 -7.76 -1.92 -10.86
N TYR A 72 -7.39 -0.75 -10.34
CA TYR A 72 -6.14 -0.53 -9.61
C TYR A 72 -6.07 -1.45 -8.40
N LEU A 73 -7.13 -1.49 -7.60
CA LEU A 73 -7.23 -2.38 -6.44
C LEU A 73 -7.12 -3.85 -6.87
N ALA A 74 -7.77 -4.27 -7.95
CA ALA A 74 -7.68 -5.63 -8.47
C ALA A 74 -6.24 -6.00 -8.90
N GLY A 75 -5.54 -5.09 -9.59
CA GLY A 75 -4.14 -5.28 -9.97
C GLY A 75 -3.20 -5.33 -8.76
N PHE A 76 -3.44 -4.47 -7.76
CA PHE A 76 -2.71 -4.53 -6.49
C PHE A 76 -2.94 -5.86 -5.75
N VAL A 77 -4.19 -6.31 -5.65
CA VAL A 77 -4.53 -7.59 -4.99
C VAL A 77 -3.87 -8.76 -5.72
N TRP A 78 -3.84 -8.73 -7.05
CA TRP A 78 -3.12 -9.72 -7.84
C TRP A 78 -1.64 -9.75 -7.44
N ALA A 79 -0.92 -8.62 -7.52
CA ALA A 79 0.49 -8.56 -7.13
C ALA A 79 0.69 -9.03 -5.67
N ALA A 80 -0.17 -8.59 -4.77
CA ALA A 80 -0.06 -8.85 -3.34
C ALA A 80 -0.24 -10.33 -2.99
N VAL A 81 -1.30 -10.98 -3.50
CA VAL A 81 -1.54 -12.40 -3.20
C VAL A 81 -0.42 -13.26 -3.79
N GLY A 82 0.01 -12.96 -5.02
CA GLY A 82 1.15 -13.65 -5.65
C GLY A 82 2.44 -13.52 -4.83
N TRP A 83 2.76 -12.30 -4.40
CA TRP A 83 3.96 -12.01 -3.61
C TRP A 83 3.93 -12.67 -2.22
N HIS A 84 2.80 -12.60 -1.51
CA HIS A 84 2.67 -13.23 -0.20
C HIS A 84 2.81 -14.76 -0.27
N ARG A 85 2.22 -15.39 -1.30
CA ARG A 85 2.35 -16.86 -1.51
C ARG A 85 3.77 -17.25 -1.90
N TYR A 86 4.43 -16.48 -2.76
CA TYR A 86 5.83 -16.71 -3.08
C TYR A 86 6.70 -16.61 -1.82
N GLY A 87 6.55 -15.56 -1.02
CA GLY A 87 7.35 -15.38 0.20
C GLY A 87 7.08 -16.37 1.32
N LEU A 88 5.83 -16.82 1.48
CA LEU A 88 5.46 -17.72 2.57
C LEU A 88 5.48 -19.18 2.15
N LEU A 89 5.00 -19.52 0.96
CA LEU A 89 4.86 -20.91 0.51
C LEU A 89 5.96 -21.33 -0.47
N SER A 90 6.86 -20.43 -0.86
CA SER A 90 7.84 -20.65 -1.95
C SER A 90 7.14 -21.08 -3.25
N GLU A 91 5.90 -20.64 -3.44
CA GLU A 91 5.09 -21.02 -4.59
C GLU A 91 5.49 -20.17 -5.80
N ASP A 92 6.14 -20.81 -6.77
CA ASP A 92 6.36 -20.25 -8.08
C ASP A 92 5.75 -21.16 -9.15
N THR A 93 4.71 -20.65 -9.83
CA THR A 93 4.04 -21.37 -10.92
C THR A 93 4.72 -21.17 -12.27
N GLY A 94 5.78 -20.36 -12.35
CA GLY A 94 6.53 -20.10 -13.58
C GLY A 94 5.82 -19.19 -14.59
N GLY A 95 4.50 -19.02 -14.48
CA GLY A 95 3.65 -18.26 -15.38
C GLY A 95 3.39 -16.80 -14.96
N LEU A 96 2.81 -16.03 -15.87
CA LEU A 96 2.35 -14.64 -15.61
C LEU A 96 1.06 -14.60 -14.77
N ILE A 97 0.27 -15.66 -14.81
CA ILE A 97 -0.96 -15.83 -14.02
C ILE A 97 -0.58 -16.59 -12.75
N PRO A 98 -0.81 -16.01 -11.56
CA PRO A 98 -0.50 -16.67 -10.30
C PRO A 98 -1.33 -17.94 -10.10
N GLY A 99 -0.76 -18.90 -9.36
CA GLY A 99 -1.43 -20.17 -9.02
C GLY A 99 -2.55 -20.06 -7.98
N PHE A 100 -2.90 -18.86 -7.51
CA PHE A 100 -3.94 -18.70 -6.49
C PHE A 100 -5.36 -18.78 -7.09
N GLY A 101 -6.31 -19.29 -6.31
CA GLY A 101 -7.70 -19.39 -6.70
C GLY A 101 -8.49 -18.09 -6.54
N ALA A 102 -9.72 -18.11 -7.06
CA ALA A 102 -10.67 -17.00 -6.91
C ALA A 102 -11.13 -16.79 -5.45
N ALA A 103 -10.89 -17.75 -4.55
CA ALA A 103 -11.22 -17.62 -3.13
C ALA A 103 -10.22 -16.72 -2.41
N GLU A 104 -8.92 -16.95 -2.62
CA GLU A 104 -7.81 -16.17 -2.06
C GLU A 104 -7.87 -14.73 -2.57
N PHE A 105 -8.07 -14.55 -3.89
CA PHE A 105 -8.21 -13.23 -4.49
C PHE A 105 -9.37 -12.43 -3.88
N ARG A 106 -10.58 -13.01 -3.83
CA ARG A 106 -11.76 -12.32 -3.28
C ARG A 106 -11.63 -12.07 -1.78
N GLY A 107 -11.09 -13.04 -1.05
CA GLY A 107 -10.84 -12.91 0.38
C GLY A 107 -9.88 -11.74 0.67
N TYR A 108 -8.79 -11.67 -0.08
CA TYR A 108 -7.79 -10.60 0.05
C TYR A 108 -8.40 -9.25 -0.33
N PHE A 109 -9.11 -9.17 -1.45
CA PHE A 109 -9.78 -7.94 -1.91
C PHE A 109 -10.70 -7.34 -0.83
N TRP A 110 -11.59 -8.15 -0.24
CA TRP A 110 -12.47 -7.66 0.82
C TRP A 110 -11.73 -7.36 2.13
N ALA A 111 -10.65 -8.08 2.42
CA ALA A 111 -9.79 -7.75 3.56
C ALA A 111 -9.07 -6.42 3.38
N SER A 112 -8.57 -6.12 2.18
CA SER A 112 -7.97 -4.83 1.83
C SER A 112 -8.98 -3.69 1.97
N ILE A 113 -10.23 -3.88 1.53
CA ILE A 113 -11.30 -2.88 1.75
C ILE A 113 -11.52 -2.63 3.24
N LYS A 114 -11.61 -3.68 4.06
CA LYS A 114 -11.80 -3.52 5.52
C LYS A 114 -10.63 -2.81 6.19
N VAL A 115 -9.39 -3.15 5.80
CA VAL A 115 -8.18 -2.48 6.30
C VAL A 115 -8.15 -1.02 5.86
N GLY A 116 -8.48 -0.74 4.59
CA GLY A 116 -8.58 0.62 4.05
C GLY A 116 -9.63 1.45 4.77
N LEU A 117 -10.80 0.89 5.06
CA LEU A 117 -11.85 1.57 5.82
C LEU A 117 -11.42 1.85 7.27
N ALA A 118 -10.71 0.90 7.91
CA ALA A 118 -10.16 1.12 9.24
C ALA A 118 -9.10 2.24 9.23
N MET A 119 -8.19 2.24 8.24
CA MET A 119 -7.21 3.31 8.06
C MET A 119 -7.90 4.67 7.82
N PHE A 120 -8.92 4.71 6.97
CA PHE A 120 -9.70 5.93 6.70
C PHE A 120 -10.33 6.47 8.00
N ALA A 121 -11.01 5.61 8.77
CA ALA A 121 -11.60 6.00 10.05
C ALA A 121 -10.56 6.54 11.05
N LEU A 122 -9.33 6.01 11.03
CA LEU A 122 -8.23 6.48 11.87
C LEU A 122 -7.62 7.82 11.39
N LEU A 123 -7.66 8.10 10.09
CA LEU A 123 -7.14 9.33 9.51
C LEU A 123 -8.09 10.53 9.69
N VAL A 124 -9.40 10.30 9.69
CA VAL A 124 -10.41 11.38 9.81
C VAL A 124 -10.14 12.31 11.01
N PRO A 125 -9.92 11.82 12.24
CA PRO A 125 -9.58 12.68 13.38
C PRO A 125 -8.30 13.48 13.17
N VAL A 126 -7.26 12.89 12.56
CA VAL A 126 -5.98 13.57 12.31
C VAL A 126 -6.17 14.75 11.36
N VAL A 127 -6.90 14.54 10.26
CA VAL A 127 -7.19 15.57 9.26
C VAL A 127 -8.07 16.68 9.85
N LEU A 128 -9.08 16.32 10.66
CA LEU A 128 -9.94 17.29 11.33
C LEU A 128 -9.15 18.18 12.30
N VAL A 129 -8.32 17.58 13.16
CA VAL A 129 -7.48 18.33 14.11
C VAL A 129 -6.48 19.22 13.37
N ALA A 130 -5.87 18.72 12.28
CA ALA A 130 -4.97 19.51 11.45
C ALA A 130 -5.68 20.71 10.80
N GLY A 131 -6.86 20.51 10.24
CA GLY A 131 -7.67 21.57 9.64
C GLY A 131 -8.08 22.63 10.66
N MET A 132 -8.52 22.20 11.85
CA MET A 132 -8.85 23.10 12.96
C MET A 132 -7.63 23.89 13.43
N ALA A 133 -6.46 23.24 13.60
CA ALA A 133 -5.24 23.91 14.01
C ALA A 133 -4.77 24.95 12.98
N GLY A 134 -4.83 24.61 11.69
CA GLY A 134 -4.51 25.52 10.60
C GLY A 134 -5.46 26.72 10.56
N ALA A 135 -6.76 26.50 10.67
CA ALA A 135 -7.77 27.56 10.65
C ALA A 135 -7.67 28.48 11.89
N ALA A 136 -7.48 27.91 13.08
CA ALA A 136 -7.40 28.67 14.33
C ALA A 136 -6.14 29.56 14.43
N THR A 137 -5.04 29.15 13.79
CA THR A 137 -3.75 29.87 13.86
C THR A 137 -3.40 30.66 12.61
N GLY A 138 -4.12 30.43 11.49
CA GLY A 138 -3.74 30.94 10.17
C GLY A 138 -2.40 30.38 9.64
N ASN A 139 -1.84 29.36 10.29
CA ASN A 139 -0.53 28.80 9.95
C ASN A 139 -0.66 27.42 9.28
N PRO A 140 -0.52 27.33 7.95
CA PRO A 140 -0.58 26.05 7.24
C PRO A 140 0.55 25.08 7.63
N GLY A 141 1.68 25.60 8.11
CA GLY A 141 2.79 24.78 8.61
C GLY A 141 2.42 23.98 9.86
N LEU A 142 1.57 24.53 10.73
CA LEU A 142 1.08 23.80 11.91
C LEU A 142 0.15 22.65 11.51
N ALA A 143 -0.75 22.87 10.54
CA ALA A 143 -1.60 21.81 10.01
C ALA A 143 -0.77 20.65 9.43
N ASN A 144 0.25 20.96 8.63
CA ASN A 144 1.16 19.95 8.07
C ASN A 144 1.91 19.18 9.14
N LEU A 145 2.38 19.86 10.19
CA LEU A 145 3.05 19.21 11.32
C LEU A 145 2.11 18.24 12.05
N VAL A 146 0.86 18.64 12.30
CA VAL A 146 -0.15 17.77 12.92
C VAL A 146 -0.43 16.54 12.06
N ILE A 147 -0.56 16.70 10.74
CA ILE A 147 -0.73 15.58 9.81
C ILE A 147 0.47 14.64 9.91
N MET A 148 1.69 15.17 9.81
CA MET A 148 2.90 14.35 9.90
C MET A 148 2.98 13.55 11.21
N LEU A 149 2.73 14.19 12.35
CA LEU A 149 2.79 13.54 13.66
C LEU A 149 1.66 12.52 13.85
N GLY A 150 0.46 12.80 13.32
CA GLY A 150 -0.67 11.89 13.39
C GLY A 150 -0.58 10.72 12.42
N PHE A 151 0.14 10.84 11.30
CA PHE A 151 0.20 9.82 10.27
C PHE A 151 0.97 8.57 10.71
N ILE A 152 2.10 8.74 11.41
CA ILE A 152 2.95 7.62 11.86
C ILE A 152 2.21 6.61 12.76
N PRO A 153 1.48 7.02 13.83
CA PRO A 153 0.74 6.05 14.64
C PRO A 153 -0.41 5.40 13.87
N VAL A 154 -1.04 6.10 12.92
CA VAL A 154 -2.07 5.52 12.05
C VAL A 154 -1.48 4.46 11.12
N LEU A 155 -0.33 4.73 10.50
CA LEU A 155 0.40 3.74 9.71
C LEU A 155 0.79 2.53 10.55
N ALA A 156 1.31 2.75 11.76
CA ALA A 156 1.73 1.66 12.64
C ALA A 156 0.55 0.77 13.03
N LEU A 157 -0.61 1.36 13.34
CA LEU A 157 -1.81 0.61 13.66
C LEU A 157 -2.36 -0.13 12.42
N THR A 158 -2.39 0.54 11.26
CA THR A 158 -2.85 -0.05 10.01
C THR A 158 -1.98 -1.25 9.62
N LEU A 159 -0.65 -1.13 9.72
CA LEU A 159 0.29 -2.21 9.44
C LEU A 159 0.05 -3.42 10.35
N ARG A 160 -0.34 -3.21 11.61
CA ARG A 160 -0.75 -4.30 12.52
C ARG A 160 -2.03 -4.98 12.04
N LEU A 161 -3.04 -4.23 11.62
CA LEU A 161 -4.29 -4.77 11.08
C LEU A 161 -4.06 -5.52 9.76
N SER A 162 -3.11 -5.04 8.95
CA SER A 162 -2.74 -5.63 7.66
C SER A 162 -2.17 -7.05 7.78
N LEU A 163 -1.76 -7.52 8.97
CA LEU A 163 -1.32 -8.93 9.15
C LEU A 163 -2.40 -9.96 8.75
N VAL A 164 -3.66 -9.55 8.70
CA VAL A 164 -4.76 -10.37 8.17
C VAL A 164 -4.60 -10.68 6.67
N LEU A 165 -3.97 -9.79 5.92
CA LEU A 165 -3.83 -9.89 4.46
C LEU A 165 -2.96 -11.10 4.03
N PRO A 166 -1.71 -11.27 4.51
CA PRO A 166 -0.90 -12.45 4.16
C PRO A 166 -1.54 -13.75 4.64
N ALA A 167 -2.22 -13.75 5.81
CA ALA A 167 -2.96 -14.92 6.28
C ALA A 167 -3.99 -15.40 5.24
N ILE A 168 -4.75 -14.47 4.68
CA ILE A 168 -5.78 -14.78 3.67
C ILE A 168 -5.15 -15.16 2.33
N ALA A 169 -4.04 -14.53 1.94
CA ALA A 169 -3.34 -14.83 0.69
C ALA A 169 -2.88 -16.30 0.60
N ILE A 170 -2.51 -16.90 1.73
CA ILE A 170 -2.10 -18.31 1.82
C ILE A 170 -3.26 -19.26 2.16
N GLY A 171 -4.51 -18.80 2.09
CA GLY A 171 -5.71 -19.59 2.37
C GLY A 171 -6.05 -19.74 3.85
N GLY A 172 -5.31 -19.08 4.74
CA GLY A 172 -5.59 -19.01 6.17
C GLY A 172 -6.69 -18.01 6.53
N ARG A 173 -6.97 -17.91 7.84
CA ARG A 173 -7.94 -16.96 8.40
C ARG A 173 -7.33 -16.27 9.60
N MET A 174 -7.55 -14.96 9.69
CA MET A 174 -7.08 -14.14 10.80
C MET A 174 -8.02 -12.95 10.98
N THR A 175 -8.34 -12.64 12.22
CA THR A 175 -9.17 -11.51 12.62
C THR A 175 -8.30 -10.32 13.01
N PHE A 176 -8.87 -9.10 12.98
CA PHE A 176 -8.16 -7.91 13.48
C PHE A 176 -7.77 -8.01 14.95
N ARG A 177 -8.57 -8.71 15.78
CA ARG A 177 -8.24 -8.94 17.18
C ARG A 177 -6.99 -9.82 17.33
N GLU A 178 -6.91 -10.91 16.58
CA GLU A 178 -5.72 -11.77 16.55
C GLU A 178 -4.51 -11.01 16.04
N ALA A 179 -4.66 -10.21 14.98
CA ALA A 179 -3.61 -9.36 14.45
C ALA A 179 -3.05 -8.37 15.47
N LEU A 180 -3.91 -7.73 16.26
CA LEU A 180 -3.49 -6.87 17.35
C LEU A 180 -2.86 -7.65 18.51
N ALA A 181 -3.34 -8.86 18.80
CA ALA A 181 -2.81 -9.70 19.86
C ALA A 181 -1.40 -10.20 19.56
N VAL A 182 -1.14 -10.73 18.35
CA VAL A 182 0.19 -11.26 17.98
C VAL A 182 1.24 -10.16 17.83
N SER A 183 0.81 -8.93 17.53
CA SER A 183 1.70 -7.77 17.43
C SER A 183 1.87 -7.03 18.77
N LYS A 184 1.19 -7.47 19.85
CA LYS A 184 1.28 -6.87 21.18
C LYS A 184 2.67 -7.15 21.77
N GLY A 185 3.48 -6.11 21.87
CA GLY A 185 4.89 -6.20 22.32
C GLY A 185 5.90 -5.69 21.28
N TYR A 186 5.48 -5.51 20.03
CA TYR A 186 6.34 -5.03 18.94
C TYR A 186 6.01 -3.61 18.50
N THR A 187 5.33 -2.81 19.34
CA THR A 187 4.84 -1.47 18.99
C THR A 187 5.94 -0.56 18.43
N SER A 188 7.12 -0.57 19.04
CA SER A 188 8.28 0.21 18.56
C SER A 188 8.76 -0.26 17.18
N ALA A 189 8.64 -1.56 16.88
CA ALA A 189 9.00 -2.09 15.58
C ALA A 189 8.04 -1.63 14.48
N PHE A 190 6.72 -1.71 14.73
CA PHE A 190 5.72 -1.16 13.81
C PHE A 190 5.89 0.35 13.61
N ALA A 191 6.25 1.10 14.65
CA ALA A 191 6.53 2.54 14.54
C ALA A 191 7.77 2.82 13.68
N ILE A 192 8.88 2.10 13.88
CA ILE A 192 10.11 2.28 13.08
C ILE A 192 9.87 1.90 11.63
N VAL A 193 9.17 0.78 11.37
CA VAL A 193 8.84 0.36 10.00
C VAL A 193 7.91 1.37 9.32
N SER A 194 6.95 1.93 10.05
CA SER A 194 6.06 2.98 9.53
C SER A 194 6.83 4.27 9.21
N LEU A 195 7.76 4.66 10.09
CA LEU A 195 8.64 5.80 9.86
C LEU A 195 9.55 5.58 8.64
N ALA A 196 10.12 4.38 8.49
CA ALA A 196 10.94 4.03 7.32
C ALA A 196 10.11 4.07 6.03
N THR A 197 8.89 3.55 6.06
CA THR A 197 7.95 3.59 4.91
C THR A 197 7.59 5.02 4.54
N TRP A 198 7.30 5.86 5.55
CA TRP A 198 7.03 7.28 5.36
C TRP A 198 8.25 8.02 4.79
N ALA A 199 9.45 7.78 5.35
CA ALA A 199 10.69 8.39 4.89
C ALA A 199 11.04 7.99 3.45
N PHE A 200 10.77 6.74 3.06
CA PHE A 200 10.89 6.29 1.68
C PHE A 200 9.96 7.07 0.74
N GLY A 201 8.69 7.28 1.14
CA GLY A 201 7.75 8.09 0.38
C GLY A 201 8.19 9.56 0.25
N ALA A 202 8.69 10.16 1.34
CA ALA A 202 9.22 11.53 1.33
C ALA A 202 10.47 11.65 0.42
N LEU A 203 11.35 10.65 0.46
CA LEU A 203 12.52 10.58 -0.43
C LEU A 203 12.08 10.47 -1.90
N ALA A 204 11.10 9.63 -2.20
CA ALA A 204 10.57 9.49 -3.56
C ALA A 204 10.04 10.82 -4.09
N GLU A 205 9.33 11.59 -3.27
CA GLU A 205 8.81 12.90 -3.65
C GLU A 205 9.94 13.89 -3.94
N PHE A 206 10.97 13.95 -3.08
CA PHE A 206 12.11 14.84 -3.25
C PHE A 206 13.01 14.45 -4.44
N ALA A 207 13.17 13.14 -4.69
CA ALA A 207 14.06 12.61 -5.73
C ALA A 207 13.42 12.60 -7.13
N THR A 208 12.12 12.86 -7.25
CA THR A 208 11.41 12.81 -8.52
C THR A 208 11.54 14.15 -9.25
N PRO A 209 12.23 14.21 -10.42
CA PRO A 209 12.31 15.44 -11.20
C PRO A 209 10.97 15.78 -11.86
N GLY A 210 10.85 16.97 -12.45
CA GLY A 210 9.68 17.33 -13.28
C GLY A 210 9.67 16.65 -14.66
N GLY A 211 8.52 16.73 -15.34
CA GLY A 211 8.37 16.28 -16.73
C GLY A 211 8.32 14.77 -16.93
N PRO A 212 8.52 14.27 -18.16
CA PRO A 212 8.38 12.85 -18.50
C PRO A 212 9.35 11.93 -17.76
N VAL A 213 10.58 12.39 -17.50
CA VAL A 213 11.57 11.64 -16.70
C VAL A 213 11.07 11.46 -15.28
N GLY A 214 10.45 12.49 -14.71
CA GLY A 214 9.78 12.44 -13.41
C GLY A 214 8.74 11.35 -13.32
N LEU A 215 7.93 11.19 -14.37
CA LEU A 215 6.91 10.16 -14.40
C LEU A 215 7.52 8.75 -14.29
N VAL A 216 8.57 8.46 -15.05
CA VAL A 216 9.25 7.16 -14.99
C VAL A 216 9.83 6.92 -13.59
N VAL A 217 10.52 7.92 -13.02
CA VAL A 217 11.09 7.84 -11.68
C VAL A 217 10.00 7.60 -10.62
N ARG A 218 8.88 8.31 -10.69
CA ARG A 218 7.73 8.15 -9.79
C ARG A 218 7.13 6.75 -9.87
N LEU A 219 6.95 6.22 -11.09
CA LEU A 219 6.44 4.86 -11.28
C LEU A 219 7.39 3.81 -10.72
N MET A 220 8.71 4.01 -10.87
CA MET A 220 9.71 3.12 -10.26
C MET A 220 9.67 3.16 -8.74
N PHE A 221 9.62 4.35 -8.13
CA PHE A 221 9.49 4.48 -6.67
C PHE A 221 8.17 3.89 -6.16
N SER A 222 7.08 4.08 -6.90
CA SER A 222 5.76 3.53 -6.57
C SER A 222 5.77 2.00 -6.62
N TRP A 223 6.32 1.41 -7.68
CA TRP A 223 6.47 -0.04 -7.79
C TRP A 223 7.35 -0.60 -6.68
N PHE A 224 8.53 -0.01 -6.46
CA PHE A 224 9.44 -0.45 -5.39
C PHE A 224 8.79 -0.31 -4.01
N GLY A 225 8.11 0.81 -3.75
CA GLY A 225 7.40 1.05 -2.50
C GLY A 225 6.27 0.05 -2.27
N MET A 226 5.55 -0.33 -3.32
CA MET A 226 4.52 -1.37 -3.29
C MET A 226 5.14 -2.71 -2.88
N VAL A 227 6.15 -3.18 -3.61
CA VAL A 227 6.75 -4.50 -3.33
C VAL A 227 7.44 -4.51 -1.97
N LEU A 228 8.16 -3.44 -1.60
CA LEU A 228 8.76 -3.30 -0.27
C LEU A 228 7.70 -3.40 0.84
N SER A 229 6.56 -2.73 0.67
CA SER A 229 5.46 -2.78 1.65
C SER A 229 4.89 -4.19 1.78
N LEU A 230 4.72 -4.90 0.66
CA LEU A 230 4.28 -6.29 0.64
C LEU A 230 5.32 -7.21 1.30
N SER A 231 6.61 -7.02 1.04
CA SER A 231 7.71 -7.78 1.67
C SER A 231 7.75 -7.56 3.17
N VAL A 232 7.68 -6.31 3.63
CA VAL A 232 7.63 -5.97 5.06
C VAL A 232 6.48 -6.70 5.74
N LEU A 233 5.29 -6.66 5.14
CA LEU A 233 4.11 -7.32 5.70
C LEU A 233 4.26 -8.85 5.73
N THR A 234 4.84 -9.43 4.66
CA THR A 234 5.13 -10.87 4.57
C THR A 234 6.13 -11.30 5.64
N THR A 235 7.21 -10.56 5.81
CA THR A 235 8.24 -10.79 6.83
C THR A 235 7.65 -10.69 8.24
N LEU A 236 6.88 -9.64 8.53
CA LEU A 236 6.22 -9.46 9.82
C LEU A 236 5.27 -10.62 10.12
N TYR A 237 4.52 -11.09 9.13
CA TYR A 237 3.64 -12.25 9.30
C TYR A 237 4.44 -13.53 9.56
N GLY A 238 5.47 -13.81 8.75
CA GLY A 238 6.32 -14.99 8.91
C GLY A 238 6.96 -15.06 10.30
N VAL A 239 7.45 -13.94 10.84
CA VAL A 239 8.06 -13.94 12.19
C VAL A 239 7.03 -13.93 13.31
N LEU A 240 6.02 -13.06 13.24
CA LEU A 240 5.09 -12.86 14.36
C LEU A 240 4.06 -13.98 14.48
N VAL A 241 3.60 -14.52 13.36
CA VAL A 241 2.54 -15.54 13.30
C VAL A 241 3.14 -16.93 13.13
N GLU A 242 3.97 -17.12 12.10
CA GLU A 242 4.54 -18.45 11.80
C GLU A 242 5.83 -18.76 12.58
N LYS A 243 6.35 -17.80 13.35
CA LYS A 243 7.56 -17.95 14.18
C LYS A 243 8.82 -18.34 13.38
N ARG A 244 8.90 -17.91 12.12
CA ARG A 244 10.10 -18.08 11.28
C ARG A 244 11.26 -17.25 11.84
N GLU A 245 12.46 -17.79 11.70
CA GLU A 245 13.70 -17.07 11.98
C GLU A 245 14.07 -16.15 10.81
N LEU A 246 14.68 -15.00 11.11
CA LEU A 246 15.19 -14.08 10.10
C LEU A 246 16.60 -14.52 9.70
N GLY A 247 16.76 -14.94 8.43
CA GLY A 247 18.05 -15.19 7.77
C GLY A 247 18.57 -13.96 7.00
#